data_AF-A0A094GVV3-F1
#
_entry.id   AF-A0A094GVV3-F1
#
_cell.length_a   1.000
_cell.length_b   1.000
_cell.length_c   1.000
_cell.angle_alpha   90.00
_cell.angle_beta   90.00
_cell.angle_gamma   90.00
#
_symmetry.space_group_name_H-M   'P 1'
#
loop_
_entity.id
_entity.type
_entity.pdbx_description
1 polymer ?
#
loop_
_entity_poly.entity_id
_entity_poly.type
_entity_poly.pdbx_seq_one_letter_code
_entity_poly.pdbx_strand_id
1 'polypeptide(L)'
;MFEARASTIVTMAATSMGDDAHPNSNEKTCILWQNEDHTVTLLDVPCSIELAQQFEHGGERKLWSSPPLEQPYPSLEPKSEKAVAALKSQKAIAALVNPDTDINDLILRRILALALEEARDAIESNGDGPKAWCLPRSCYDDKQSSFQDGRPEKRHHISHKAGEGRNGASSPPPPSSVPSYQHGNSQRGVTDSVPLSPFPLFKNPVGHTAILSLPGSNVPAIVPVNSTHIQGEIISTLPIFIQKAPQFPLIILDPPWPNRSARRAGNYHTSYGLSEISTLLSGIPIRSKLEKNGLVGVWITNKEIFRDLLLGKDGERGLFGEWGIELVEEWVWLKITATGEPMSPIDGTWRKPFEILLVGRKIPRAEISTDPCEVGSKTELDEVFDERKGGEEEEVGKSGEQPGVQPTPVKRRVIIAVPDMHSRKPNLMALFAPLLPSSLVPPHCLEIFARNLTAHSWAWGNEVLKFQRLEHWTECANTNQEAGNIE
;
A
#
# COMPACT_ATOMS: atom_id res chain seq x y z
N MET A 1 30.39 -29.74 -9.92
CA MET A 1 29.21 -30.63 -9.88
C MET A 1 28.45 -30.36 -8.60
N PHE A 2 27.75 -29.23 -8.55
CA PHE A 2 26.61 -28.87 -7.69
C PHE A 2 26.32 -27.41 -8.03
N GLU A 3 25.77 -27.24 -9.24
CA GLU A 3 25.29 -25.99 -9.82
C GLU A 3 24.03 -26.40 -10.58
N ALA A 4 23.00 -25.53 -10.59
CA ALA A 4 21.63 -25.75 -11.05
C ALA A 4 20.68 -26.50 -10.08
N ARG A 5 20.04 -25.73 -9.19
CA ARG A 5 18.68 -25.98 -8.65
C ARG A 5 18.19 -24.80 -7.79
N ALA A 6 17.95 -23.64 -8.41
CA ALA A 6 17.26 -22.53 -7.72
C ALA A 6 16.52 -21.55 -8.67
N SER A 7 16.22 -21.92 -9.91
CA SER A 7 15.63 -20.98 -10.90
C SER A 7 14.30 -21.46 -11.51
N THR A 8 13.45 -22.20 -10.78
CA THR A 8 12.22 -22.78 -11.37
C THR A 8 10.98 -22.71 -10.46
N ILE A 9 10.81 -21.66 -9.66
CA ILE A 9 9.54 -21.48 -8.91
C ILE A 9 9.01 -20.05 -9.07
N VAL A 10 8.76 -19.67 -10.32
CA VAL A 10 7.73 -18.67 -10.69
C VAL A 10 7.03 -19.22 -11.95
N THR A 11 6.47 -20.42 -11.85
CA THR A 11 5.65 -20.98 -12.92
C THR A 11 4.76 -22.04 -12.31
N MET A 12 3.55 -21.69 -11.89
CA MET A 12 2.38 -22.59 -11.82
C MET A 12 1.13 -21.80 -11.44
N ALA A 13 0.49 -21.22 -12.46
CA ALA A 13 -0.95 -20.96 -12.46
C ALA A 13 -1.47 -20.79 -13.91
N ALA A 14 -1.23 -21.78 -14.78
CA ALA A 14 -1.99 -21.95 -16.02
C ALA A 14 -1.78 -23.36 -16.62
N THR A 15 -2.87 -24.14 -16.60
CA THR A 15 -3.27 -25.17 -17.58
C THR A 15 -2.26 -26.21 -18.10
N SER A 16 -2.52 -27.44 -17.65
CA SER A 16 -2.27 -28.76 -18.23
C SER A 16 -2.20 -28.90 -19.78
N MET A 17 -1.20 -29.69 -20.20
CA MET A 17 -0.99 -30.50 -21.42
C MET A 17 -0.30 -29.86 -22.65
N GLY A 18 0.90 -30.40 -22.95
CA GLY A 18 1.55 -30.37 -24.27
C GLY A 18 3.05 -30.10 -24.21
N ASP A 19 3.86 -31.15 -24.36
CA ASP A 19 5.33 -31.08 -24.52
C ASP A 19 5.75 -30.23 -25.75
N ASP A 20 6.95 -29.65 -25.66
CA ASP A 20 7.71 -28.88 -26.67
C ASP A 20 7.22 -27.45 -27.00
N ALA A 21 7.63 -26.48 -26.19
CA ALA A 21 7.78 -25.08 -26.63
C ALA A 21 8.88 -24.35 -25.83
N HIS A 22 9.81 -23.73 -26.56
CA HIS A 22 10.84 -22.82 -26.04
C HIS A 22 10.25 -21.72 -25.13
N PRO A 23 10.99 -21.21 -24.12
CA PRO A 23 10.51 -20.15 -23.25
C PRO A 23 10.35 -18.84 -24.04
N ASN A 24 9.10 -18.43 -24.24
CA ASN A 24 8.78 -17.12 -24.81
C ASN A 24 9.21 -16.03 -23.81
N SER A 25 10.15 -15.18 -24.21
CA SER A 25 10.72 -14.07 -23.43
C SER A 25 9.80 -12.86 -23.27
N ASN A 26 8.48 -13.05 -23.11
CA ASN A 26 7.49 -11.98 -23.25
C ASN A 26 6.52 -11.83 -22.06
N GLU A 27 6.86 -12.39 -20.89
CA GLU A 27 6.09 -12.12 -19.67
C GLU A 27 6.30 -10.67 -19.20
N LYS A 28 5.22 -9.88 -19.18
CA LYS A 28 5.24 -8.51 -18.65
C LYS A 28 5.44 -8.57 -17.13
N THR A 29 6.47 -7.87 -16.63
CA THR A 29 6.74 -7.71 -15.20
C THR A 29 6.74 -6.22 -14.82
N CYS A 30 6.26 -5.91 -13.62
CA CYS A 30 6.40 -4.59 -13.02
C CYS A 30 7.68 -4.44 -12.17
N ILE A 31 8.39 -5.54 -11.89
CA ILE A 31 9.68 -5.51 -11.21
C ILE A 31 10.76 -5.28 -12.28
N LEU A 32 11.37 -4.10 -12.25
CA LEU A 32 12.40 -3.69 -13.21
C LEU A 32 13.78 -4.24 -12.83
N TRP A 33 14.03 -4.35 -11.52
CA TRP A 33 15.23 -4.94 -10.97
C TRP A 33 14.97 -5.36 -9.52
N GLN A 34 15.65 -6.41 -9.07
CA GLN A 34 15.60 -6.89 -7.69
C GLN A 34 16.93 -7.56 -7.34
N ASN A 35 17.45 -7.32 -6.15
CA ASN A 35 18.66 -8.00 -5.70
C ASN A 35 18.40 -9.46 -5.29
N GLU A 36 19.45 -10.27 -5.20
CA GLU A 36 19.36 -11.71 -4.95
C GLU A 36 18.63 -12.06 -3.63
N ASP A 37 18.79 -11.22 -2.60
CA ASP A 37 18.16 -11.41 -1.29
C ASP A 37 16.68 -10.93 -1.25
N HIS A 38 16.21 -10.36 -2.35
CA HIS A 38 14.90 -9.72 -2.49
C HIS A 38 14.63 -8.63 -1.43
N THR A 39 15.68 -7.98 -0.93
CA THR A 39 15.62 -6.92 0.09
C THR A 39 15.51 -5.53 -0.54
N VAL A 40 15.97 -5.37 -1.78
CA VAL A 40 15.83 -4.14 -2.57
C VAL A 40 15.14 -4.47 -3.88
N THR A 41 14.14 -3.69 -4.24
CA THR A 41 13.37 -3.90 -5.48
C THR A 41 13.06 -2.57 -6.15
N LEU A 42 13.41 -2.45 -7.43
CA LEU A 42 12.94 -1.39 -8.29
C LEU A 42 11.64 -1.82 -8.96
N LEU A 43 10.56 -1.08 -8.68
CA LEU A 43 9.20 -1.40 -9.11
C LEU A 43 8.60 -0.28 -9.95
N ASP A 44 7.95 -0.61 -11.05
CA ASP A 44 7.16 0.34 -11.83
C ASP A 44 5.72 0.45 -11.28
N VAL A 45 5.36 1.63 -10.76
CA VAL A 45 4.06 1.84 -10.08
C VAL A 45 2.87 1.66 -11.05
N PRO A 46 2.77 2.35 -12.20
CA PRO A 46 1.64 2.16 -13.10
C PRO A 46 1.51 0.71 -13.61
N CYS A 47 2.62 0.10 -14.04
CA CYS A 47 2.60 -1.28 -14.53
C CYS A 47 2.15 -2.26 -13.43
N SER A 48 2.55 -2.06 -12.17
CA SER A 48 2.08 -2.91 -11.06
C SER A 48 0.56 -2.87 -10.90
N ILE A 49 -0.06 -1.70 -11.13
CA ILE A 49 -1.51 -1.51 -11.02
C ILE A 49 -2.23 -2.13 -12.23
N GLU A 50 -1.70 -1.91 -13.43
CA GLU A 50 -2.22 -2.45 -14.69
C GLU A 50 -2.22 -3.99 -14.68
N LEU A 51 -1.10 -4.61 -14.33
CA LEU A 51 -0.98 -6.08 -14.25
C LEU A 51 -1.95 -6.66 -13.22
N ALA A 52 -2.20 -5.95 -12.12
CA ALA A 52 -3.15 -6.39 -11.10
C ALA A 52 -4.62 -6.36 -11.56
N GLN A 53 -4.95 -5.74 -12.70
CA GLN A 53 -6.30 -5.80 -13.27
C GLN A 53 -6.59 -7.10 -14.01
N GLN A 54 -5.55 -7.82 -14.47
CA GLN A 54 -5.65 -9.05 -15.27
C GLN A 54 -6.68 -8.95 -16.39
N PHE A 55 -6.56 -7.92 -17.22
CA PHE A 55 -7.41 -7.75 -18.39
C PHE A 55 -7.33 -8.96 -19.32
N GLU A 56 -8.44 -9.26 -20.00
CA GLU A 56 -8.46 -10.29 -21.02
C GLU A 56 -7.64 -9.87 -22.24
N HIS A 57 -7.18 -10.85 -23.02
CA HIS A 57 -6.47 -10.59 -24.26
C HIS A 57 -7.34 -9.77 -25.24
N GLY A 58 -6.81 -8.66 -25.74
CA GLY A 58 -7.51 -7.72 -26.61
C GLY A 58 -8.41 -6.72 -25.88
N GLY A 59 -8.49 -6.80 -24.55
CA GLY A 59 -9.17 -5.85 -23.67
C GLY A 59 -8.21 -5.03 -22.81
N GLU A 60 -6.90 -5.10 -23.07
CA GLU A 60 -5.90 -4.46 -22.23
C GLU A 60 -6.05 -2.94 -22.22
N ARG A 61 -6.04 -2.39 -21.01
CA ARG A 61 -6.05 -0.94 -20.77
C ARG A 61 -4.75 -0.51 -20.11
N LYS A 62 -4.28 0.68 -20.47
CA LYS A 62 -3.21 1.38 -19.76
C LYS A 62 -3.77 2.41 -18.80
N LEU A 63 -3.06 2.63 -17.71
CA LEU A 63 -3.38 3.63 -16.71
C LEU A 63 -2.95 5.01 -17.20
N TRP A 64 -3.86 5.98 -17.15
CA TRP A 64 -3.48 7.38 -17.27
C TRP A 64 -2.68 7.82 -16.04
N SER A 65 -1.44 8.22 -16.29
CA SER A 65 -0.43 8.50 -15.28
C SER A 65 0.04 9.95 -15.36
N SER A 66 0.58 10.50 -14.27
CA SER A 66 1.28 11.78 -14.32
C SER A 66 2.67 11.61 -14.95
N PRO A 67 3.20 12.62 -15.66
CA PRO A 67 4.59 12.61 -16.11
C PRO A 67 5.54 12.29 -14.95
N PRO A 68 6.57 11.44 -15.16
CA PRO A 68 7.62 11.23 -14.18
C PRO A 68 8.25 12.57 -13.78
N LEU A 69 8.53 12.76 -12.48
CA LEU A 69 9.22 13.96 -12.04
C LEU A 69 10.69 13.86 -12.42
N GLU A 70 11.20 14.81 -13.20
CA GLU A 70 12.61 14.81 -13.67
C GLU A 70 13.60 15.29 -12.61
N GLN A 71 13.19 16.24 -11.76
CA GLN A 71 14.05 16.84 -10.75
C GLN A 71 13.40 16.80 -9.36
N PRO A 72 14.17 16.62 -8.28
CA PRO A 72 13.65 16.62 -6.92
C PRO A 72 12.86 17.89 -6.59
N TYR A 73 11.94 17.79 -5.63
CA TYR A 73 11.25 18.98 -5.14
C TYR A 73 12.24 19.97 -4.52
N PRO A 74 12.00 21.29 -4.68
CA PRO A 74 12.78 22.29 -3.97
C PRO A 74 12.78 22.03 -2.46
N SER A 75 13.95 22.11 -1.84
CA SER A 75 14.09 21.91 -0.41
C SER A 75 13.24 22.92 0.35
N LEU A 76 12.41 22.40 1.26
CA LEU A 76 11.61 23.17 2.20
C LEU A 76 12.35 23.38 3.53
N GLU A 77 13.58 22.87 3.67
CA GLU A 77 14.33 23.00 4.92
C GLU A 77 14.58 24.46 5.27
N PRO A 78 14.66 24.79 6.58
CA PRO A 78 14.92 26.16 7.01
C PRO A 78 16.25 26.65 6.45
N LYS A 79 16.21 27.81 5.79
CA LYS A 79 17.39 28.44 5.18
C LYS A 79 18.10 29.43 6.09
N SER A 80 17.44 29.94 7.14
CA SER A 80 18.03 30.92 8.06
C SER A 80 18.79 30.24 9.20
N GLU A 81 19.94 30.80 9.56
CA GLU A 81 20.80 30.28 10.63
C GLU A 81 20.05 30.06 11.95
N LYS A 82 19.19 31.03 12.32
CA LYS A 82 18.35 30.94 13.51
C LYS A 82 17.40 29.74 13.49
N ALA A 83 16.73 29.51 12.36
CA ALA A 83 15.79 28.40 12.24
C ALA A 83 16.53 27.04 12.19
N VAL A 84 17.70 27.00 11.54
CA VAL A 84 18.58 25.82 11.52
C VAL A 84 19.07 25.48 12.93
N ALA A 85 19.54 26.48 13.70
CA ALA A 85 20.01 26.28 15.07
C ALA A 85 18.89 25.78 15.99
N ALA A 86 17.69 26.36 15.92
CA ALA A 86 16.54 25.90 16.68
C ALA A 86 16.17 24.45 16.37
N LEU A 87 16.22 24.06 15.08
CA LEU A 87 15.95 22.70 14.65
C LEU A 87 16.99 21.70 15.16
N LYS A 88 18.28 22.07 15.12
CA LYS A 88 19.37 21.24 15.67
C LYS A 88 19.18 21.00 17.16
N SER A 89 18.87 22.05 17.92
CA SER A 89 18.59 21.93 19.35
C SER A 89 17.39 21.03 19.62
N GLN A 90 16.31 21.16 18.84
CA GLN A 90 15.12 20.32 18.98
C GLN A 90 15.42 18.85 18.67
N LYS A 91 16.20 18.56 17.61
CA LYS A 91 16.64 17.19 17.28
C LYS A 91 17.54 16.61 18.37
N ALA A 92 18.47 17.39 18.90
CA ALA A 92 19.35 16.93 19.99
C ALA A 92 18.55 16.57 21.25
N ILE A 93 17.55 17.39 21.61
CA ILE A 93 16.65 17.08 22.72
C ILE A 93 15.85 15.81 22.43
N ALA A 94 15.29 15.66 21.22
CA ALA A 94 14.54 14.46 20.85
C ALA A 94 15.40 13.19 20.90
N ALA A 95 16.66 13.25 20.46
CA ALA A 95 17.60 12.14 20.54
C ALA A 95 17.98 11.78 21.98
N LEU A 96 18.03 12.75 22.90
CA LEU A 96 18.24 12.48 24.33
C LEU A 96 17.00 11.87 25.00
N VAL A 97 15.80 12.23 24.54
CA VAL A 97 14.53 11.73 25.09
C VAL A 97 14.22 10.32 24.56
N ASN A 98 14.46 10.06 23.28
CA ASN A 98 14.21 8.78 22.60
C ASN A 98 15.44 8.36 21.78
N PRO A 99 16.53 7.90 22.42
CA PRO A 99 17.79 7.59 21.74
C PRO A 99 17.64 6.44 20.73
N ASP A 100 16.84 5.43 21.04
CA ASP A 100 16.63 4.29 20.15
C ASP A 100 15.92 4.70 18.85
N THR A 101 14.97 5.63 18.91
CA THR A 101 14.30 6.14 17.71
C THR A 101 15.28 6.89 16.81
N ASP A 102 16.16 7.72 17.38
CA ASP A 102 17.17 8.45 16.60
C ASP A 102 18.15 7.51 15.91
N ILE A 103 18.64 6.48 16.63
CA ILE A 103 19.51 5.45 16.07
C ILE A 103 18.81 4.70 14.93
N ASN A 104 17.55 4.28 15.12
CA ASN A 104 16.78 3.58 14.10
C ASN A 104 16.56 4.45 12.84
N ASP A 105 16.32 5.76 13.00
CA ASP A 105 16.19 6.67 11.86
C ASP A 105 17.53 6.85 11.13
N LEU A 106 18.66 6.94 11.83
CA LEU A 106 19.99 6.96 11.20
C LEU A 106 20.30 5.68 10.42
N ILE A 107 19.98 4.52 10.99
CA ILE A 107 20.12 3.21 10.33
C ILE A 107 19.25 3.18 9.07
N LEU A 108 17.98 3.58 9.17
CA LEU A 108 17.06 3.61 8.04
C LEU A 108 17.59 4.50 6.91
N ARG A 109 18.08 5.71 7.23
CA ARG A 109 18.67 6.61 6.23
C ARG A 109 19.84 5.95 5.50
N ARG A 110 20.72 5.24 6.22
CA ARG A 110 21.85 4.54 5.61
C ARG A 110 21.39 3.38 4.73
N ILE A 111 20.42 2.59 5.17
CA ILE A 111 19.83 1.50 4.37
C ILE A 111 19.26 2.04 3.05
N LEU A 112 18.52 3.15 3.10
CA LEU A 112 17.95 3.76 1.89
C LEU A 112 19.00 4.29 0.93
N ALA A 113 20.08 4.88 1.45
CA ALA A 113 21.19 5.34 0.61
C ALA A 113 21.90 4.18 -0.10
N LEU A 114 22.20 3.10 0.64
CA LEU A 114 22.86 1.91 0.10
C LEU A 114 21.97 1.17 -0.91
N ALA A 115 20.68 1.03 -0.61
CA ALA A 115 19.72 0.41 -1.53
C ALA A 115 19.62 1.17 -2.87
N LEU A 116 19.70 2.50 -2.82
CA LEU A 116 19.67 3.32 -4.03
C LEU A 116 20.98 3.24 -4.83
N GLU A 117 22.12 3.18 -4.14
CA GLU A 117 23.43 2.97 -4.75
C GLU A 117 23.51 1.60 -5.45
N GLU A 118 23.09 0.53 -4.76
CA GLU A 118 23.01 -0.83 -5.32
C GLU A 118 22.12 -0.90 -6.57
N ALA A 119 20.92 -0.31 -6.51
CA ALA A 119 20.02 -0.28 -7.66
C ALA A 119 20.60 0.53 -8.83
N ARG A 120 21.31 1.64 -8.55
CA ARG A 120 21.95 2.46 -9.58
C ARG A 120 23.07 1.69 -10.27
N ASP A 121 23.95 1.06 -9.49
CA ASP A 121 25.04 0.25 -10.03
C ASP A 121 24.51 -0.87 -10.92
N ALA A 122 23.40 -1.51 -10.54
CA ALA A 122 22.76 -2.55 -11.36
C ALA A 122 22.14 -2.03 -12.67
N ILE A 123 21.60 -0.80 -12.67
CA ILE A 123 21.04 -0.17 -13.87
C ILE A 123 22.17 0.30 -14.81
N GLU A 124 23.27 0.81 -14.27
CA GLU A 124 24.39 1.35 -15.05
C GLU A 124 25.33 0.25 -15.59
N SER A 125 25.50 -0.85 -14.85
CA SER A 125 26.38 -1.97 -15.24
C SER A 125 25.77 -2.94 -16.26
N ASN A 126 24.44 -3.03 -16.33
CA ASN A 126 23.79 -3.91 -17.29
C ASN A 126 23.75 -3.30 -18.69
N GLY A 127 24.65 -3.77 -19.57
CA GLY A 127 24.64 -3.41 -21.00
C GLY A 127 23.32 -3.73 -21.73
N ASP A 128 22.55 -4.70 -21.20
CA ASP A 128 21.28 -5.21 -21.73
C ASP A 128 20.06 -5.03 -20.79
N GLY A 129 20.22 -4.35 -19.65
CA GLY A 129 19.15 -4.13 -18.65
C GLY A 129 18.33 -2.85 -18.90
N PRO A 130 17.20 -2.65 -18.17
CA PRO A 130 16.41 -1.43 -18.32
C PRO A 130 17.24 -0.21 -17.89
N LYS A 131 17.63 0.62 -18.86
CA LYS A 131 18.34 1.90 -18.65
C LYS A 131 17.49 2.98 -17.96
N ALA A 132 16.36 2.61 -17.36
CA ALA A 132 15.34 3.55 -16.90
C ALA A 132 14.77 3.14 -15.54
N TRP A 133 14.53 4.14 -14.69
CA TRP A 133 13.96 3.98 -13.36
C TRP A 133 12.44 3.73 -13.35
N CYS A 134 11.78 3.87 -14.50
CA CYS A 134 10.37 3.54 -14.72
C CYS A 134 10.12 3.23 -16.20
N LEU A 135 9.00 2.55 -16.48
CA LEU A 135 8.53 2.28 -17.84
C LEU A 135 7.88 3.53 -18.47
N PRO A 136 7.76 3.60 -19.81
CA PRO A 136 7.04 4.68 -20.48
C PRO A 136 5.59 4.78 -20.01
N ARG A 137 5.15 6.00 -19.68
CA ARG A 137 3.81 6.29 -19.15
C ARG A 137 2.87 6.80 -20.23
N SER A 138 1.60 6.40 -20.16
CA SER A 138 0.51 7.08 -20.86
C SER A 138 0.11 8.30 -20.04
N CYS A 139 0.48 9.51 -20.47
CA CYS A 139 0.22 10.74 -19.73
C CYS A 139 -0.96 11.54 -20.28
N TYR A 140 -1.68 12.22 -19.39
CA TYR A 140 -2.70 13.19 -19.78
C TYR A 140 -2.09 14.26 -20.70
N ASP A 141 -2.79 14.60 -21.78
CA ASP A 141 -2.36 15.66 -22.69
C ASP A 141 -2.65 17.02 -22.02
N ASP A 142 -1.64 17.88 -21.88
CA ASP A 142 -1.71 19.13 -21.10
C ASP A 142 -2.86 20.06 -21.56
N LYS A 143 -3.31 19.91 -22.81
CA LYS A 143 -4.40 20.70 -23.40
C LYS A 143 -5.80 20.39 -22.88
N GLN A 144 -6.01 19.26 -22.19
CA GLN A 144 -7.31 18.92 -21.59
C GLN A 144 -7.44 19.38 -20.11
N SER A 145 -6.35 19.85 -19.50
CA SER A 145 -6.32 20.30 -18.10
C SER A 145 -6.87 21.72 -17.86
N SER A 146 -7.07 22.52 -18.92
CA SER A 146 -7.52 23.92 -18.78
C SER A 146 -9.02 24.10 -18.54
N PHE A 147 -9.78 23.01 -18.34
CA PHE A 147 -11.18 23.05 -17.96
C PHE A 147 -11.46 22.12 -16.77
N GLN A 148 -10.75 22.31 -15.66
CA GLN A 148 -11.26 22.17 -14.27
C GLN A 148 -10.10 22.22 -13.28
N ASP A 149 -9.55 23.42 -13.05
CA ASP A 149 -8.98 23.72 -11.73
C ASP A 149 -9.09 25.22 -11.44
N GLY A 150 -10.29 25.65 -11.05
CA GLY A 150 -10.52 26.98 -10.49
C GLY A 150 -10.03 27.05 -9.05
N ARG A 151 -8.71 27.01 -8.83
CA ARG A 151 -8.10 27.47 -7.57
C ARG A 151 -7.29 28.74 -7.85
N PRO A 152 -7.58 29.87 -7.17
CA PRO A 152 -6.93 31.13 -7.48
C PRO A 152 -5.45 31.07 -7.07
N GLU A 153 -4.57 31.23 -8.06
CA GLU A 153 -3.16 31.54 -7.85
C GLU A 153 -3.04 32.85 -7.05
N LYS A 154 -2.73 32.77 -5.75
CA LYS A 154 -2.26 33.94 -5.00
C LYS A 154 -0.78 34.15 -5.28
N ARG A 155 -0.47 34.81 -6.40
CA ARG A 155 0.82 35.54 -6.54
C ARG A 155 0.72 36.83 -5.73
N HIS A 156 1.51 36.91 -4.66
CA HIS A 156 1.76 38.16 -3.95
C HIS A 156 2.58 39.09 -4.86
N HIS A 157 1.93 40.09 -5.45
CA HIS A 157 2.59 41.32 -5.86
C HIS A 157 2.00 42.49 -5.08
N ILE A 158 2.86 43.13 -4.29
CA ILE A 158 2.59 44.39 -3.61
C ILE A 158 2.78 45.51 -4.63
N SER A 159 1.74 46.31 -4.88
CA SER A 159 1.91 47.74 -5.14
C SER A 159 0.65 48.52 -4.74
N HIS A 160 0.85 49.67 -4.12
CA HIS A 160 -0.15 50.59 -3.58
C HIS A 160 -0.78 51.48 -4.68
N LYS A 161 -2.11 51.73 -4.65
CA LYS A 161 -2.78 52.98 -4.19
C LYS A 161 -4.19 53.18 -4.81
N ALA A 162 -5.14 53.47 -3.91
CA ALA A 162 -6.28 54.41 -3.94
C ALA A 162 -7.29 54.47 -5.12
N GLY A 163 -8.58 54.36 -4.80
CA GLY A 163 -9.70 54.84 -5.61
C GLY A 163 -11.06 54.28 -5.17
N GLU A 164 -12.01 55.16 -4.86
CA GLU A 164 -13.31 54.93 -4.22
C GLU A 164 -14.38 54.24 -5.09
N GLY A 165 -15.40 53.66 -4.44
CA GLY A 165 -16.79 53.86 -4.90
C GLY A 165 -17.68 52.64 -5.22
N ARG A 166 -18.65 52.41 -4.31
CA ARG A 166 -20.08 52.06 -4.53
C ARG A 166 -20.56 50.60 -4.71
N ASN A 167 -21.71 50.40 -4.06
CA ASN A 167 -22.53 49.21 -3.90
C ASN A 167 -23.27 48.78 -5.18
N GLY A 168 -23.53 47.47 -5.32
CA GLY A 168 -24.50 46.93 -6.27
C GLY A 168 -24.62 45.41 -6.15
N ALA A 169 -25.70 44.93 -5.52
CA ALA A 169 -26.07 43.52 -5.47
C ALA A 169 -26.57 43.04 -6.84
N SER A 170 -26.10 41.89 -7.32
CA SER A 170 -26.75 41.13 -8.39
C SER A 170 -26.37 39.64 -8.31
N SER A 171 -27.38 38.79 -8.38
CA SER A 171 -27.30 37.32 -8.33
C SER A 171 -26.69 36.74 -9.62
N PRO A 172 -26.06 35.56 -9.60
CA PRO A 172 -25.54 34.92 -10.81
C PRO A 172 -26.63 34.18 -11.61
N PRO A 173 -26.51 34.11 -12.96
CA PRO A 173 -27.42 33.35 -13.83
C PRO A 173 -27.11 31.83 -13.83
N PRO A 174 -28.03 30.98 -14.31
CA PRO A 174 -27.85 29.52 -14.31
C PRO A 174 -26.79 29.08 -15.34
N PRO A 175 -26.06 27.97 -15.10
CA PRO A 175 -25.04 27.50 -16.02
C PRO A 175 -25.66 26.86 -17.27
N SER A 176 -25.15 27.31 -18.41
CA SER A 176 -25.40 26.81 -19.76
C SER A 176 -24.91 25.37 -19.96
N SER A 177 -25.67 24.64 -20.76
CA SER A 177 -25.46 23.26 -21.22
C SER A 177 -24.05 22.94 -21.73
N VAL A 178 -23.47 21.84 -21.22
CA VAL A 178 -22.23 21.21 -21.68
C VAL A 178 -22.55 20.21 -22.82
N PRO A 179 -21.67 20.02 -23.83
CA PRO A 179 -22.01 19.25 -25.03
C PRO A 179 -22.19 17.76 -24.75
N SER A 180 -23.21 17.18 -25.37
CA SER A 180 -23.43 15.73 -25.44
C SER A 180 -22.34 15.06 -26.29
N TYR A 181 -21.67 14.05 -25.73
CA TYR A 181 -20.83 13.14 -26.49
C TYR A 181 -21.70 12.34 -27.45
N GLN A 182 -21.65 12.67 -28.73
CA GLN A 182 -22.29 11.86 -29.77
C GLN A 182 -21.47 10.60 -30.01
N HIS A 183 -22.16 9.48 -29.93
CA HIS A 183 -21.65 8.12 -30.13
C HIS A 183 -21.30 7.94 -31.61
N GLY A 184 -20.01 7.88 -31.93
CA GLY A 184 -19.51 7.43 -33.22
C GLY A 184 -19.72 5.92 -33.34
N ASN A 185 -20.65 5.53 -34.20
CA ASN A 185 -21.07 4.15 -34.40
C ASN A 185 -20.07 3.41 -35.32
N SER A 186 -19.25 2.51 -34.75
CA SER A 186 -18.52 1.49 -35.53
C SER A 186 -18.18 0.26 -34.67
N GLN A 187 -18.88 -0.83 -34.98
CA GLN A 187 -18.56 -2.26 -34.78
C GLN A 187 -18.22 -2.80 -33.37
N ARG A 188 -19.30 -3.14 -32.64
CA ARG A 188 -19.56 -4.39 -31.88
C ARG A 188 -18.36 -5.09 -31.21
N GLY A 189 -17.97 -4.61 -30.04
CA GLY A 189 -17.57 -5.44 -28.90
C GLY A 189 -18.73 -5.50 -27.91
N VAL A 190 -19.16 -6.68 -27.48
CA VAL A 190 -20.25 -6.83 -26.49
C VAL A 190 -19.69 -6.41 -25.13
N THR A 191 -19.86 -5.15 -24.75
CA THR A 191 -19.57 -4.69 -23.38
C THR A 191 -20.75 -5.06 -22.50
N ASP A 192 -20.59 -6.08 -21.66
CA ASP A 192 -21.61 -6.49 -20.69
C ASP A 192 -21.73 -5.42 -19.59
N SER A 193 -22.61 -4.44 -19.82
CA SER A 193 -22.98 -3.45 -18.82
C SER A 193 -23.80 -4.12 -17.71
N VAL A 194 -23.26 -4.18 -16.49
CA VAL A 194 -23.97 -4.79 -15.35
C VAL A 194 -24.84 -3.72 -14.68
N PRO A 195 -26.11 -4.02 -14.33
CA PRO A 195 -26.98 -3.06 -13.66
C PRO A 195 -26.42 -2.60 -12.31
N LEU A 196 -26.83 -1.40 -11.88
CA LEU A 196 -26.51 -0.78 -10.58
C LEU A 196 -26.68 -1.79 -9.44
N SER A 197 -25.68 -1.95 -8.58
CA SER A 197 -25.89 -2.61 -7.29
C SER A 197 -26.50 -1.59 -6.31
N PRO A 198 -27.75 -1.78 -5.83
CA PRO A 198 -28.31 -0.95 -4.76
C PRO A 198 -27.71 -1.29 -3.40
N PHE A 199 -26.82 -2.29 -3.31
CA PHE A 199 -26.21 -2.75 -2.08
C PHE A 199 -24.72 -2.38 -2.03
N PRO A 200 -24.18 -2.09 -0.83
CA PRO A 200 -22.78 -1.75 -0.66
C PRO A 200 -21.84 -2.89 -1.10
N LEU A 201 -22.31 -4.14 -1.14
CA LEU A 201 -21.55 -5.29 -1.64
C LEU A 201 -21.84 -5.53 -3.12
N PHE A 202 -20.79 -5.63 -3.93
CA PHE A 202 -20.86 -6.07 -5.32
C PHE A 202 -19.75 -7.08 -5.61
N LYS A 203 -20.11 -8.18 -6.27
CA LYS A 203 -19.17 -9.18 -6.80
C LYS A 203 -19.30 -9.20 -8.31
N ASN A 204 -18.18 -9.10 -9.01
CA ASN A 204 -18.18 -9.27 -10.46
C ASN A 204 -18.57 -10.71 -10.82
N PRO A 205 -19.71 -10.93 -11.53
CA PRO A 205 -20.19 -12.27 -11.82
C PRO A 205 -19.71 -12.81 -13.16
N VAL A 206 -19.15 -11.98 -14.06
CA VAL A 206 -19.04 -12.33 -15.48
C VAL A 206 -17.74 -13.05 -15.87
N GLY A 207 -16.85 -13.35 -14.93
CA GLY A 207 -15.60 -14.09 -15.21
C GLY A 207 -14.61 -13.35 -16.11
N HIS A 208 -14.90 -12.07 -16.40
CA HIS A 208 -14.08 -11.12 -17.15
C HIS A 208 -14.28 -9.70 -16.57
N THR A 209 -13.59 -8.70 -17.09
CA THR A 209 -13.68 -7.30 -16.66
C THR A 209 -15.05 -6.72 -17.04
N ALA A 210 -15.82 -6.29 -16.05
CA ALA A 210 -17.14 -5.70 -16.27
C ALA A 210 -17.09 -4.17 -16.29
N ILE A 211 -18.08 -3.53 -16.90
CA ILE A 211 -18.30 -2.08 -16.80
C ILE A 211 -19.51 -1.82 -15.90
N LEU A 212 -19.28 -1.06 -14.83
CA LEU A 212 -20.30 -0.71 -13.85
C LEU A 212 -20.63 0.79 -13.92
N SER A 213 -21.89 1.11 -14.17
CA SER A 213 -22.40 2.48 -14.08
C SER A 213 -22.53 2.90 -12.62
N LEU A 214 -22.01 4.08 -12.26
CA LEU A 214 -22.00 4.58 -10.88
C LEU A 214 -23.16 5.56 -10.62
N PRO A 215 -23.87 5.48 -9.47
CA PRO A 215 -24.87 6.46 -9.11
C PRO A 215 -24.29 7.88 -9.04
N GLY A 216 -24.90 8.83 -9.75
CA GLY A 216 -24.49 10.25 -9.70
C GLY A 216 -23.18 10.58 -10.44
N SER A 217 -22.57 9.62 -11.15
CA SER A 217 -21.45 9.88 -12.06
C SER A 217 -21.81 9.49 -13.49
N ASN A 218 -21.41 10.33 -14.45
CA ASN A 218 -21.56 10.02 -15.87
C ASN A 218 -20.41 9.13 -16.40
N VAL A 219 -19.42 8.81 -15.56
CA VAL A 219 -18.24 8.03 -15.95
C VAL A 219 -18.33 6.65 -15.32
N PRO A 220 -18.43 5.56 -16.11
CA PRO A 220 -18.44 4.20 -15.60
C PRO A 220 -17.13 3.83 -14.91
N ALA A 221 -17.15 2.79 -14.09
CA ALA A 221 -15.95 2.14 -13.56
C ALA A 221 -15.72 0.78 -14.24
N ILE A 222 -14.46 0.44 -14.48
CA ILE A 222 -14.06 -0.93 -14.76
C ILE A 222 -14.14 -1.74 -13.46
N VAL A 223 -14.53 -2.99 -13.55
CA VAL A 223 -14.56 -3.90 -12.41
C VAL A 223 -13.81 -5.16 -12.80
N PRO A 224 -12.61 -5.40 -12.25
CA PRO A 224 -11.76 -6.52 -12.64
C PRO A 224 -12.43 -7.87 -12.46
N VAL A 225 -11.96 -8.85 -13.23
CA VAL A 225 -12.42 -10.23 -13.14
C VAL A 225 -12.36 -10.77 -11.71
N ASN A 226 -13.41 -11.48 -11.30
CA ASN A 226 -13.52 -12.14 -9.99
C ASN A 226 -13.29 -11.24 -8.76
N SER A 227 -13.38 -9.93 -8.93
CA SER A 227 -13.21 -8.98 -7.85
C SER A 227 -14.51 -8.79 -7.06
N THR A 228 -14.38 -8.40 -5.79
CA THR A 228 -15.50 -8.07 -4.92
C THR A 228 -15.21 -6.75 -4.21
N HIS A 229 -16.21 -5.90 -4.04
CA HIS A 229 -16.02 -4.70 -3.23
C HIS A 229 -17.18 -4.47 -2.26
N ILE A 230 -16.84 -3.87 -1.11
CA ILE A 230 -17.78 -3.28 -0.18
C ILE A 230 -17.57 -1.77 -0.20
N GLN A 231 -18.53 -1.05 -0.77
CA GLN A 231 -18.52 0.41 -0.88
C GLN A 231 -19.31 1.03 0.29
N GLY A 232 -18.66 1.90 1.05
CA GLY A 232 -19.27 2.65 2.15
C GLY A 232 -18.36 2.78 3.38
N GLU A 233 -18.87 3.43 4.41
CA GLU A 233 -18.13 3.65 5.65
C GLU A 233 -17.85 2.31 6.34
N ILE A 234 -16.62 2.12 6.83
CA ILE A 234 -16.18 0.89 7.49
C ILE A 234 -17.14 0.50 8.62
N ILE A 235 -17.48 1.43 9.52
CA ILE A 235 -18.35 1.13 10.66
C ILE A 235 -19.76 0.71 10.19
N SER A 236 -20.35 1.46 9.25
CA SER A 236 -21.70 1.16 8.75
C SER A 236 -21.80 -0.15 7.96
N THR A 237 -20.72 -0.55 7.28
CA THR A 237 -20.69 -1.74 6.42
C THR A 237 -20.02 -2.95 7.08
N LEU A 238 -19.51 -2.80 8.30
CA LEU A 238 -18.88 -3.86 9.08
C LEU A 238 -19.75 -5.13 9.23
N PRO A 239 -21.08 -5.06 9.47
CA PRO A 239 -21.92 -6.27 9.54
C PRO A 239 -21.89 -7.11 8.25
N ILE A 240 -21.85 -6.44 7.10
CA ILE A 240 -21.79 -7.08 5.78
C ILE A 240 -20.44 -7.76 5.61
N PHE A 241 -19.35 -7.07 5.97
CA PHE A 241 -18.00 -7.64 5.95
C PHE A 241 -17.89 -8.89 6.85
N ILE A 242 -18.39 -8.80 8.09
CA ILE A 242 -18.40 -9.94 9.03
C ILE A 242 -19.15 -11.13 8.44
N GLN A 243 -20.34 -10.91 7.87
CA GLN A 243 -21.20 -11.98 7.36
C GLN A 243 -20.71 -12.57 6.03
N LYS A 244 -20.17 -11.76 5.12
CA LYS A 244 -19.96 -12.14 3.72
C LYS A 244 -18.50 -12.33 3.32
N ALA A 245 -17.56 -11.65 3.98
CA ALA A 245 -16.16 -11.74 3.59
C ALA A 245 -15.55 -13.09 4.00
N PRO A 246 -14.75 -13.74 3.12
CA PRO A 246 -14.00 -14.93 3.48
C PRO A 246 -12.84 -14.59 4.43
N GLN A 247 -12.01 -15.59 4.72
CA GLN A 247 -10.66 -15.31 5.24
C GLN A 247 -9.73 -15.00 4.07
N PHE A 248 -8.65 -14.28 4.35
CA PHE A 248 -7.66 -13.87 3.37
C PHE A 248 -6.25 -14.27 3.81
N PRO A 249 -5.39 -14.76 2.89
CA PRO A 249 -3.98 -14.96 3.17
C PRO A 249 -3.23 -13.62 3.31
N LEU A 250 -3.75 -12.54 2.71
CA LEU A 250 -3.18 -11.20 2.76
C LEU A 250 -4.26 -10.14 2.98
N ILE A 251 -4.03 -9.25 3.95
CA ILE A 251 -4.84 -8.04 4.16
C ILE A 251 -3.92 -6.82 4.11
N ILE A 252 -4.26 -5.82 3.31
CA ILE A 252 -3.54 -4.54 3.22
C ILE A 252 -4.45 -3.40 3.69
N LEU A 253 -3.91 -2.49 4.49
CA LEU A 253 -4.60 -1.30 4.98
C LEU A 253 -3.85 -0.05 4.56
N ASP A 254 -4.56 0.95 4.02
CA ASP A 254 -4.09 2.34 3.84
C ASP A 254 -4.96 3.31 4.66
N PRO A 255 -4.86 3.30 6.02
CA PRO A 255 -5.78 4.05 6.86
C PRO A 255 -5.75 5.56 6.59
N PRO A 256 -6.89 6.26 6.82
CA PRO A 256 -6.99 7.71 6.66
C PRO A 256 -6.31 8.43 7.84
N TRP A 257 -4.98 8.33 7.92
CA TRP A 257 -4.20 8.88 9.02
C TRP A 257 -4.43 10.39 9.20
N PRO A 258 -4.65 10.86 10.44
CA PRO A 258 -4.79 12.27 10.75
C PRO A 258 -3.65 13.14 10.18
N ASN A 259 -3.96 13.94 9.16
CA ASN A 259 -2.98 14.81 8.51
C ASN A 259 -3.42 16.29 8.53
N ARG A 260 -2.52 17.16 9.05
CA ARG A 260 -2.74 18.61 9.13
C ARG A 260 -2.85 19.27 7.75
N SER A 261 -2.17 18.75 6.72
CA SER A 261 -2.25 19.28 5.35
C SER A 261 -3.57 18.92 4.68
N ALA A 262 -4.03 17.67 4.80
CA ALA A 262 -5.32 17.21 4.29
C ALA A 262 -6.49 18.00 4.92
N ARG A 263 -6.40 18.29 6.23
CA ARG A 263 -7.40 19.10 6.96
C ARG A 263 -7.58 20.52 6.42
N ARG A 264 -6.56 21.10 5.79
CA ARG A 264 -6.64 22.45 5.17
C ARG A 264 -7.17 22.42 3.73
N ALA A 265 -7.15 21.25 3.08
CA ALA A 265 -7.54 21.09 1.68
C ALA A 265 -9.04 20.82 1.47
N GLY A 266 -9.83 20.66 2.54
CA GLY A 266 -11.30 20.54 2.50
C GLY A 266 -11.87 19.27 1.86
N ASN A 267 -11.03 18.45 1.21
CA ASN A 267 -11.47 17.33 0.36
C ASN A 267 -11.66 15.99 1.09
N TYR A 268 -11.46 15.93 2.41
CA TYR A 268 -11.74 14.75 3.22
C TYR A 268 -12.69 15.12 4.36
N HIS A 269 -13.90 14.54 4.36
CA HIS A 269 -14.93 14.79 5.38
C HIS A 269 -14.61 14.16 6.75
N THR A 270 -13.47 13.47 6.89
CA THR A 270 -13.10 12.73 8.09
C THR A 270 -11.77 13.25 8.66
N SER A 271 -11.84 14.33 9.43
CA SER A 271 -10.71 14.77 10.24
C SER A 271 -10.61 13.89 11.49
N TYR A 272 -10.13 12.65 11.32
CA TYR A 272 -9.95 11.75 12.46
C TYR A 272 -8.98 12.36 13.49
N GLY A 273 -9.34 12.29 14.76
CA GLY A 273 -8.40 12.38 15.88
C GLY A 273 -7.62 11.07 16.06
N LEU A 274 -6.59 11.07 16.92
CA LEU A 274 -5.84 9.84 17.24
C LEU A 274 -6.72 8.76 17.88
N SER A 275 -7.59 9.15 18.81
CA SER A 275 -8.54 8.21 19.45
C SER A 275 -9.56 7.65 18.45
N GLU A 276 -10.05 8.48 17.54
CA GLU A 276 -11.03 8.06 16.53
C GLU A 276 -10.43 7.07 15.53
N ILE A 277 -9.20 7.32 15.03
CA ILE A 277 -8.53 6.36 14.15
C ILE A 277 -8.18 5.07 14.89
N SER A 278 -7.79 5.14 16.17
CA SER A 278 -7.55 3.96 17.00
C SER A 278 -8.81 3.10 17.15
N THR A 279 -9.94 3.75 17.48
CA THR A 279 -11.24 3.08 17.65
C THR A 279 -11.71 2.46 16.34
N LEU A 280 -11.58 3.20 15.23
CA LEU A 280 -11.92 2.73 13.89
C LEU A 280 -11.14 1.47 13.51
N LEU A 281 -9.82 1.47 13.72
CA LEU A 281 -8.96 0.35 13.37
C LEU A 281 -9.18 -0.85 14.30
N SER A 282 -9.27 -0.64 15.62
CA SER A 282 -9.54 -1.72 16.59
C SER A 282 -10.87 -2.44 16.29
N GLY A 283 -11.88 -1.72 15.80
CA GLY A 283 -13.17 -2.30 15.40
C GLY A 283 -13.14 -3.22 14.17
N ILE A 284 -12.05 -3.23 13.39
CA ILE A 284 -11.92 -4.10 12.22
C ILE A 284 -11.48 -5.51 12.66
N PRO A 285 -12.23 -6.58 12.32
CA PRO A 285 -11.96 -7.93 12.81
C PRO A 285 -10.84 -8.61 12.00
N ILE A 286 -9.64 -8.01 11.98
CA ILE A 286 -8.47 -8.49 11.22
C ILE A 286 -8.14 -9.94 11.58
N ARG A 287 -8.04 -10.26 12.88
CA ARG A 287 -7.66 -11.59 13.35
C ARG A 287 -8.55 -12.70 12.81
N SER A 288 -9.87 -12.50 12.79
CA SER A 288 -10.83 -13.55 12.39
C SER A 288 -10.95 -13.69 10.88
N LYS A 289 -10.57 -12.65 10.12
CA LYS A 289 -10.58 -12.60 8.66
C LYS A 289 -9.22 -12.90 8.03
N LEU A 290 -8.16 -13.04 8.82
CA LEU A 290 -6.85 -13.45 8.36
C LEU A 290 -6.69 -14.97 8.45
N GLU A 291 -6.22 -15.62 7.39
CA GLU A 291 -5.93 -17.06 7.38
C GLU A 291 -4.77 -17.44 8.32
N LYS A 292 -4.59 -18.74 8.55
CA LYS A 292 -3.43 -19.24 9.30
C LYS A 292 -2.14 -18.86 8.55
N ASN A 293 -1.15 -18.31 9.27
CA ASN A 293 0.09 -17.78 8.70
C ASN A 293 -0.11 -16.64 7.69
N GLY A 294 -1.30 -16.04 7.63
CA GLY A 294 -1.58 -14.90 6.77
C GLY A 294 -0.80 -13.65 7.20
N LEU A 295 -0.63 -12.74 6.25
CA LEU A 295 0.07 -11.47 6.43
C LEU A 295 -0.87 -10.27 6.44
N VAL A 296 -0.50 -9.25 7.22
CA VAL A 296 -1.16 -7.95 7.23
C VAL A 296 -0.14 -6.86 6.96
N GLY A 297 -0.38 -6.04 5.94
CA GLY A 297 0.39 -4.83 5.68
C GLY A 297 -0.39 -3.59 6.09
N VAL A 298 0.19 -2.70 6.90
CA VAL A 298 -0.43 -1.41 7.25
C VAL A 298 0.48 -0.27 6.82
N TRP A 299 0.03 0.53 5.84
CA TRP A 299 0.73 1.73 5.44
C TRP A 299 0.66 2.76 6.57
N ILE A 300 1.77 3.39 6.90
CA ILE A 300 1.85 4.45 7.91
C ILE A 300 2.54 5.69 7.35
N THR A 301 2.25 6.83 7.97
CA THR A 301 3.03 8.05 7.74
C THR A 301 4.33 8.01 8.56
N ASN A 302 5.30 8.87 8.23
CA ASN A 302 6.55 9.01 8.99
C ASN A 302 6.41 9.62 10.40
N LYS A 303 5.19 9.72 10.94
CA LYS A 303 4.98 10.15 12.33
C LYS A 303 5.02 8.94 13.24
N GLU A 304 5.96 8.96 14.19
CA GLU A 304 6.20 7.90 15.16
C GLU A 304 4.94 7.47 15.93
N ILE A 305 4.07 8.42 16.30
CA ILE A 305 2.84 8.11 17.04
C ILE A 305 1.92 7.07 16.37
N PHE A 306 1.94 6.95 15.04
CA PHE A 306 1.15 5.92 14.35
C PHE A 306 1.85 4.56 14.34
N ARG A 307 3.18 4.56 14.39
CA ARG A 307 3.97 3.34 14.63
C ARG A 307 3.68 2.83 16.05
N ASP A 308 3.76 3.71 17.04
CA ASP A 308 3.51 3.38 18.46
C ASP A 308 2.08 2.86 18.65
N LEU A 309 1.09 3.48 17.98
CA LEU A 309 -0.30 3.01 18.03
C LEU A 309 -0.48 1.58 17.47
N LEU A 310 0.28 1.21 16.43
CA LEU A 310 0.20 -0.13 15.84
C LEU A 310 1.02 -1.16 16.62
N LEU A 311 2.24 -0.84 17.01
CA LEU A 311 3.19 -1.78 17.59
C LEU A 311 3.17 -1.79 19.12
N GLY A 312 2.63 -0.75 19.74
CA GLY A 312 2.76 -0.49 21.16
C GLY A 312 4.06 0.24 21.48
N LYS A 313 4.14 0.76 22.70
CA LYS A 313 5.34 1.40 23.25
C LYS A 313 5.51 0.94 24.70
N ASP A 314 6.76 0.85 25.17
CA ASP A 314 7.09 0.63 26.59
C ASP A 314 6.43 -0.62 27.23
N GLY A 315 6.28 -1.69 26.44
CA GLY A 315 5.68 -2.97 26.88
C GLY A 315 4.17 -3.07 26.71
N GLU A 316 3.49 -2.01 26.26
CA GLU A 316 2.08 -2.08 25.88
C GLU A 316 1.90 -2.86 24.58
N ARG A 317 0.79 -3.60 24.47
CA ARG A 317 0.39 -4.25 23.21
C ARG A 317 -0.34 -3.22 22.36
N GLY A 318 0.23 -2.85 21.20
CA GLY A 318 -0.49 -2.02 20.21
C GLY A 318 -1.57 -2.79 19.45
N LEU A 319 -2.16 -2.17 18.43
CA LEU A 319 -3.20 -2.81 17.60
C LEU A 319 -2.77 -4.14 16.99
N PHE A 320 -1.48 -4.31 16.64
CA PHE A 320 -0.95 -5.60 16.18
C PHE A 320 -1.14 -6.68 17.27
N GLY A 321 -0.84 -6.34 18.52
CA GLY A 321 -1.09 -7.23 19.67
C GLY A 321 -2.57 -7.55 19.86
N GLU A 322 -3.47 -6.56 19.73
CA GLU A 322 -4.93 -6.78 19.79
C GLU A 322 -5.43 -7.73 18.68
N TRP A 323 -4.88 -7.59 17.47
CA TRP A 323 -5.17 -8.49 16.36
C TRP A 323 -4.43 -9.85 16.48
N GLY A 324 -3.55 -10.00 17.47
CA GLY A 324 -2.65 -11.15 17.65
C GLY A 324 -1.77 -11.39 16.42
N ILE A 325 -1.15 -10.30 15.98
CA ILE A 325 -0.23 -10.19 14.88
C ILE A 325 1.14 -9.83 15.45
N GLU A 326 2.18 -10.48 14.98
CA GLU A 326 3.58 -10.13 15.26
C GLU A 326 4.16 -9.38 14.07
N LEU A 327 4.99 -8.35 14.31
CA LEU A 327 5.72 -7.67 13.25
C LEU A 327 6.82 -8.60 12.72
N VAL A 328 6.83 -8.88 11.42
CA VAL A 328 7.82 -9.77 10.79
C VAL A 328 8.70 -9.04 9.78
N GLU A 329 8.12 -8.07 9.05
CA GLU A 329 8.88 -7.26 8.10
C GLU A 329 8.47 -5.78 8.15
N GLU A 330 9.37 -4.91 7.70
CA GLU A 330 9.14 -3.49 7.51
C GLU A 330 9.55 -3.10 6.10
N TRP A 331 8.61 -2.63 5.29
CA TRP A 331 8.88 -2.24 3.91
C TRP A 331 8.89 -0.73 3.78
N VAL A 332 9.86 -0.21 3.03
CA VAL A 332 10.05 1.23 2.85
C VAL A 332 9.95 1.54 1.37
N TRP A 333 8.88 2.24 0.98
CA TRP A 333 8.71 2.72 -0.38
C TRP A 333 9.45 4.04 -0.55
N LEU A 334 10.66 3.98 -1.11
CA LEU A 334 11.48 5.12 -1.49
C LEU A 334 11.03 5.67 -2.85
N LYS A 335 10.67 6.96 -2.85
CA LYS A 335 10.19 7.69 -4.02
C LYS A 335 11.32 8.47 -4.66
N ILE A 336 11.52 8.19 -5.94
CA ILE A 336 12.59 8.78 -6.75
C ILE A 336 12.05 9.53 -7.96
N THR A 337 12.89 10.35 -8.58
CA THR A 337 12.68 10.97 -9.89
C THR A 337 12.92 9.98 -11.02
N ALA A 338 12.58 10.36 -12.25
CA ALA A 338 12.90 9.62 -13.47
C ALA A 338 14.42 9.40 -13.65
N THR A 339 15.23 10.24 -13.03
CA THR A 339 16.70 10.20 -13.03
C THR A 339 17.31 9.40 -11.88
N GLY A 340 16.50 8.82 -10.98
CA GLY A 340 17.01 8.02 -9.86
C GLY A 340 17.43 8.83 -8.63
N GLU A 341 17.02 10.08 -8.52
CA GLU A 341 17.28 10.92 -7.35
C GLU A 341 16.11 10.85 -6.37
N PRO A 342 16.33 10.84 -5.04
CA PRO A 342 15.23 10.95 -4.08
C PRO A 342 14.43 12.25 -4.29
N MET A 343 13.11 12.18 -4.28
CA MET A 343 12.25 13.36 -4.53
C MET A 343 12.43 14.51 -3.52
N SER A 344 12.99 14.20 -2.36
CA SER A 344 13.43 15.15 -1.33
C SER A 344 14.60 14.53 -0.57
N PRO A 345 15.44 15.30 0.14
CA PRO A 345 16.56 14.74 0.89
C PRO A 345 16.11 13.63 1.87
N ILE A 346 16.81 12.49 1.89
CA ILE A 346 16.50 11.34 2.76
C ILE A 346 16.63 11.74 4.25
N ASP A 347 17.63 12.57 4.55
CA ASP A 347 17.90 13.17 5.86
C ASP A 347 17.06 14.43 6.13
N GLY A 348 16.19 14.83 5.19
CA GLY A 348 15.28 15.96 5.32
C GLY A 348 14.42 15.85 6.58
N THR A 349 14.15 16.98 7.22
CA THR A 349 13.41 17.04 8.48
C THR A 349 11.91 17.11 8.25
N TRP A 350 11.48 17.85 7.23
CA TRP A 350 10.05 18.17 7.06
C TRP A 350 9.34 17.27 6.05
N ARG A 351 10.07 16.86 5.01
CA ARG A 351 9.54 15.99 3.96
C ARG A 351 10.50 14.82 3.79
N LYS A 352 9.95 13.61 3.97
CA LYS A 352 10.66 12.37 3.70
C LYS A 352 10.27 11.86 2.30
N PRO A 353 11.23 11.37 1.50
CA PRO A 353 10.95 10.82 0.19
C PRO A 353 10.41 9.39 0.26
N PHE A 354 9.90 8.93 1.41
CA PHE A 354 9.46 7.55 1.56
C PHE A 354 8.20 7.41 2.41
N GLU A 355 7.52 6.28 2.24
CA GLU A 355 6.42 5.80 3.09
C GLU A 355 6.75 4.42 3.63
N ILE A 356 6.20 4.06 4.80
CA ILE A 356 6.49 2.79 5.47
C ILE A 356 5.24 1.91 5.45
N LEU A 357 5.44 0.62 5.22
CA LEU A 357 4.43 -0.43 5.37
C LEU A 357 4.93 -1.39 6.45
N LEU A 358 4.19 -1.48 7.55
CA LEU A 358 4.46 -2.48 8.60
C LEU A 358 3.80 -3.79 8.20
N VAL A 359 4.58 -4.87 8.12
CA VAL A 359 4.10 -6.18 7.71
C VAL A 359 4.14 -7.13 8.90
N GLY A 360 2.96 -7.53 9.35
CA GLY A 360 2.80 -8.48 10.43
C GLY A 360 2.28 -9.84 9.97
N ARG A 361 2.54 -10.87 10.77
CA ARG A 361 2.05 -12.23 10.57
C ARG A 361 1.10 -12.63 11.69
N LYS A 362 0.07 -13.41 11.37
CA LYS A 362 -0.83 -13.97 12.37
C LYS A 362 -0.11 -14.93 13.32
N ILE A 363 -0.14 -14.65 14.62
CA ILE A 363 0.40 -15.54 15.64
C ILE A 363 -0.51 -16.77 15.80
N PRO A 364 0.03 -18.00 15.67
CA PRO A 364 -0.68 -19.24 15.94
C PRO A 364 -1.30 -19.26 17.34
N ARG A 365 -2.51 -19.80 17.47
CA ARG A 365 -3.24 -19.80 18.75
C ARG A 365 -2.53 -20.59 19.87
N ALA A 366 -1.62 -21.51 19.52
CA ALA A 366 -0.83 -22.28 20.46
C ALA A 366 0.28 -21.46 21.16
N GLU A 367 0.72 -20.36 20.54
CA GLU A 367 1.80 -19.49 21.06
C GLU A 367 1.25 -18.33 21.93
N ILE A 368 -0.07 -18.22 22.05
CA ILE A 368 -0.74 -17.15 22.82
C ILE A 368 -0.98 -17.57 24.27
N SER A 369 -0.82 -18.86 24.63
CA SER A 369 -1.13 -19.38 25.97
C SER A 369 0.07 -19.41 26.94
N THR A 370 1.16 -18.72 26.65
CA THR A 370 2.29 -18.61 27.58
C THR A 370 2.41 -17.17 28.08
N ASP A 371 1.59 -16.84 29.08
CA ASP A 371 2.03 -16.04 30.22
C ASP A 371 1.25 -16.44 31.49
N PRO A 372 1.93 -16.58 32.66
CA PRO A 372 1.35 -17.08 33.91
C PRO A 372 0.85 -15.95 34.80
N CYS A 373 -0.40 -16.01 35.27
CA CYS A 373 -0.86 -15.44 36.55
C CYS A 373 -2.32 -15.85 36.82
N GLU A 374 -2.53 -17.08 37.29
CA GLU A 374 -3.70 -17.38 38.13
C GLU A 374 -3.18 -17.59 39.56
N VAL A 375 -3.28 -16.55 40.39
CA VAL A 375 -3.23 -16.69 41.84
C VAL A 375 -4.55 -17.34 42.24
N GLY A 376 -4.57 -18.68 42.22
CA GLY A 376 -5.64 -19.46 42.83
C GLY A 376 -5.49 -19.46 44.34
N SER A 377 -6.34 -18.71 45.04
CA SER A 377 -6.59 -18.91 46.45
C SER A 377 -7.63 -20.04 46.61
N LYS A 378 -7.16 -21.22 47.00
CA LYS A 378 -7.99 -22.22 47.67
C LYS A 378 -7.28 -22.75 48.92
N THR A 379 -8.02 -22.62 50.01
CA THR A 379 -7.89 -23.13 51.37
C THR A 379 -7.67 -24.64 51.47
N GLU A 380 -6.96 -25.06 52.52
CA GLU A 380 -7.21 -26.18 53.48
C GLU A 380 -5.87 -26.56 54.15
N LEU A 381 -5.67 -26.20 55.42
CA LEU A 381 -5.95 -26.96 56.67
C LEU A 381 -5.03 -28.17 56.92
N ASP A 382 -4.51 -28.17 58.15
CA ASP A 382 -3.48 -29.00 58.76
C ASP A 382 -3.73 -30.51 58.71
N GLU A 383 -2.65 -31.31 58.69
CA GLU A 383 -2.45 -32.37 59.69
C GLU A 383 -0.99 -32.90 59.72
N VAL A 384 -0.55 -33.25 60.93
CA VAL A 384 0.81 -33.59 61.39
C VAL A 384 0.95 -35.12 61.58
N PHE A 385 2.20 -35.59 61.77
CA PHE A 385 2.73 -36.94 62.16
C PHE A 385 3.42 -37.69 60.99
N ASP A 386 4.57 -38.36 61.09
CA ASP A 386 5.60 -38.57 62.12
C ASP A 386 6.82 -39.24 61.42
N GLU A 387 7.97 -39.21 62.08
CA GLU A 387 9.31 -39.67 61.66
C GLU A 387 9.44 -41.16 61.30
N ARG A 388 10.28 -41.50 60.31
CA ARG A 388 11.58 -42.22 60.49
C ARG A 388 12.24 -42.68 59.19
N LYS A 389 13.56 -42.41 59.15
CA LYS A 389 14.69 -43.18 58.57
C LYS A 389 14.79 -43.36 57.04
N GLY A 390 15.76 -42.65 56.46
CA GLY A 390 17.10 -43.22 56.22
C GLY A 390 17.45 -43.63 54.79
N GLY A 391 18.42 -42.91 54.21
CA GLY A 391 19.36 -43.42 53.20
C GLY A 391 19.00 -43.13 51.75
N GLU A 392 19.66 -42.14 51.14
CA GLU A 392 20.65 -42.33 50.06
C GLU A 392 20.96 -40.96 49.42
N GLU A 393 22.24 -40.60 49.45
CA GLU A 393 22.82 -39.41 48.87
C GLU A 393 23.11 -39.67 47.39
N GLU A 394 22.49 -38.91 46.47
CA GLU A 394 23.04 -38.69 45.13
C GLU A 394 22.84 -37.24 44.68
N GLU A 395 23.88 -36.73 44.03
CA GLU A 395 24.22 -35.32 43.85
C GLU A 395 23.26 -34.49 42.99
N VAL A 396 23.13 -33.24 43.41
CA VAL A 396 22.56 -32.10 42.69
C VAL A 396 23.52 -31.61 41.61
N GLY A 397 23.00 -31.39 40.39
CA GLY A 397 23.54 -30.37 39.50
C GLY A 397 23.36 -30.59 37.99
N LYS A 398 22.29 -30.04 37.41
CA LYS A 398 22.37 -28.83 36.56
C LYS A 398 21.00 -28.49 35.97
N SER A 399 20.61 -27.26 36.27
CA SER A 399 19.46 -26.50 35.77
C SER A 399 19.29 -26.62 34.24
N GLY A 400 18.10 -27.04 33.82
CA GLY A 400 17.65 -26.89 32.44
C GLY A 400 17.50 -25.41 32.10
N GLU A 401 18.34 -24.92 31.18
CA GLU A 401 18.08 -23.68 30.47
C GLU A 401 16.79 -23.84 29.68
N GLN A 402 15.78 -23.05 30.03
CA GLN A 402 14.65 -22.83 29.15
C GLN A 402 15.16 -22.10 27.90
N PRO A 403 14.88 -22.57 26.67
CA PRO A 403 15.25 -21.85 25.47
C PRO A 403 14.40 -20.59 25.40
N GLY A 404 14.98 -19.45 25.77
CA GLY A 404 14.38 -18.14 25.51
C GLY A 404 14.17 -18.00 24.00
N VAL A 405 12.91 -17.94 23.59
CA VAL A 405 12.54 -17.63 22.19
C VAL A 405 12.98 -16.19 21.94
N GLN A 406 14.17 -16.03 21.37
CA GLN A 406 14.65 -14.73 20.93
C GLN A 406 13.71 -14.24 19.81
N PRO A 407 13.15 -13.02 19.90
CA PRO A 407 12.31 -12.50 18.84
C PRO A 407 13.12 -12.45 17.54
N THR A 408 12.58 -13.06 16.49
CA THR A 408 13.20 -13.07 15.16
C THR A 408 13.43 -11.62 14.71
N PRO A 409 14.63 -11.25 14.21
CA PRO A 409 14.87 -9.89 13.73
C PRO A 409 13.89 -9.49 12.63
N VAL A 410 13.27 -8.32 12.75
CA VAL A 410 12.34 -7.77 11.74
C VAL A 410 13.11 -7.51 10.44
N LYS A 411 12.75 -8.21 9.36
CA LYS A 411 13.41 -8.03 8.06
C LYS A 411 12.97 -6.70 7.44
N ARG A 412 13.93 -5.88 6.99
CA ARG A 412 13.64 -4.63 6.28
C ARG A 412 13.77 -4.82 4.77
N ARG A 413 12.81 -4.30 4.00
CA ARG A 413 12.85 -4.27 2.53
C ARG A 413 12.69 -2.84 2.01
N VAL A 414 13.34 -2.52 0.90
CA VAL A 414 13.24 -1.23 0.24
C VAL A 414 12.63 -1.43 -1.14
N ILE A 415 11.52 -0.73 -1.38
CA ILE A 415 10.88 -0.63 -2.69
C ILE A 415 11.24 0.73 -3.25
N ILE A 416 12.03 0.76 -4.31
CA ILE A 416 12.38 1.97 -5.03
C ILE A 416 11.40 2.12 -6.19
N ALA A 417 10.76 3.27 -6.32
CA ALA A 417 9.89 3.51 -7.46
C ALA A 417 9.71 4.99 -7.76
N VAL A 418 9.55 5.33 -9.04
CA VAL A 418 9.05 6.64 -9.45
C VAL A 418 7.54 6.68 -9.16
N PRO A 419 7.05 7.58 -8.29
CA PRO A 419 5.62 7.61 -7.96
C PRO A 419 4.79 8.11 -9.14
N ASP A 420 3.50 7.78 -9.08
CA ASP A 420 2.49 8.31 -10.00
C ASP A 420 1.67 9.42 -9.30
N MET A 421 0.34 9.49 -9.51
CA MET A 421 -0.52 10.52 -8.93
C MET A 421 -0.57 10.44 -7.40
N HIS A 422 -0.96 11.57 -6.80
CA HIS A 422 -1.07 11.65 -5.35
C HIS A 422 -1.98 10.54 -4.81
N SER A 423 -1.51 9.87 -3.75
CA SER A 423 -2.20 8.78 -3.08
C SER A 423 -2.43 7.49 -3.89
N ARG A 424 -1.80 7.33 -5.07
CA ARG A 424 -1.71 6.01 -5.71
C ARG A 424 -0.49 5.27 -5.15
N LYS A 425 -0.73 4.13 -4.52
CA LYS A 425 0.31 3.22 -4.04
C LYS A 425 0.63 2.20 -5.14
N PRO A 426 1.86 1.66 -5.21
CA PRO A 426 2.12 0.47 -6.00
C PRO A 426 1.23 -0.70 -5.57
N ASN A 427 0.85 -1.55 -6.52
CA ASN A 427 0.30 -2.85 -6.15
C ASN A 427 1.44 -3.77 -5.71
N LEU A 428 1.31 -4.35 -4.52
CA LEU A 428 2.39 -5.10 -3.88
C LEU A 428 2.24 -6.62 -4.01
N MET A 429 1.25 -7.11 -4.75
CA MET A 429 0.96 -8.55 -4.80
C MET A 429 2.17 -9.36 -5.29
N ALA A 430 2.89 -8.88 -6.31
CA ALA A 430 4.09 -9.55 -6.81
C ALA A 430 5.20 -9.70 -5.75
N LEU A 431 5.27 -8.78 -4.78
CA LEU A 431 6.25 -8.82 -3.70
C LEU A 431 5.77 -9.65 -2.51
N PHE A 432 4.46 -9.72 -2.28
CA PHE A 432 3.88 -10.54 -1.23
C PHE A 432 3.74 -12.01 -1.62
N ALA A 433 3.48 -12.32 -2.89
CA ALA A 433 3.20 -13.68 -3.35
C ALA A 433 4.26 -14.71 -2.90
N PRO A 434 5.58 -14.43 -2.95
CA PRO A 434 6.60 -15.38 -2.45
C PRO A 434 6.60 -15.59 -0.92
N LEU A 435 5.95 -14.70 -0.17
CA LEU A 435 5.88 -14.74 1.30
C LEU A 435 4.60 -15.40 1.81
N LEU A 436 3.64 -15.64 0.93
CA LEU A 436 2.38 -16.30 1.25
C LEU A 436 2.52 -17.82 1.14
N PRO A 437 1.69 -18.60 1.88
CA PRO A 437 1.68 -20.05 1.76
C PRO A 437 1.40 -20.49 0.31
N SER A 438 2.10 -21.52 -0.16
CA SER A 438 1.88 -22.08 -1.49
C SER A 438 0.42 -22.55 -1.64
N SER A 439 -0.22 -22.11 -2.72
CA SER A 439 -1.62 -22.41 -3.03
C SER A 439 -1.76 -22.71 -4.51
N LEU A 440 -2.70 -23.60 -4.86
CA LEU A 440 -3.08 -23.90 -6.25
C LEU A 440 -3.90 -22.76 -6.90
N VAL A 441 -4.42 -21.85 -6.08
CA VAL A 441 -5.19 -20.68 -6.51
C VAL A 441 -4.36 -19.43 -6.20
N PRO A 442 -4.27 -18.45 -7.14
CA PRO A 442 -3.61 -17.17 -6.87
C PRO A 442 -4.12 -16.55 -5.57
N PRO A 443 -3.22 -15.97 -4.74
CA PRO A 443 -3.62 -15.41 -3.46
C PRO A 443 -4.62 -14.28 -3.65
N HIS A 444 -5.77 -14.40 -3.01
CA HIS A 444 -6.78 -13.35 -2.94
C HIS A 444 -6.39 -12.37 -1.83
N CYS A 445 -6.35 -11.06 -2.12
CA CYS A 445 -6.05 -10.03 -1.12
C CYS A 445 -7.32 -9.28 -0.72
N LEU A 446 -7.36 -8.81 0.52
CA LEU A 446 -8.30 -7.76 0.95
C LEU A 446 -7.55 -6.44 1.11
N GLU A 447 -7.97 -5.39 0.39
CA GLU A 447 -7.54 -4.01 0.65
C GLU A 447 -8.63 -3.27 1.44
N ILE A 448 -8.28 -2.70 2.60
CA ILE A 448 -9.17 -1.89 3.44
C ILE A 448 -8.75 -0.43 3.37
N PHE A 449 -9.75 0.47 3.35
CA PHE A 449 -9.60 1.87 2.94
C PHE A 449 -9.19 2.03 1.48
N ALA A 450 -9.58 1.05 0.67
CA ALA A 450 -9.16 0.92 -0.70
C ALA A 450 -9.66 2.07 -1.58
N ARG A 451 -8.84 2.42 -2.56
CA ARG A 451 -9.21 3.31 -3.68
C ARG A 451 -9.09 2.65 -5.04
N ASN A 452 -8.56 1.43 -5.04
CA ASN A 452 -8.32 0.62 -6.21
C ASN A 452 -8.94 -0.76 -5.99
N LEU A 453 -9.49 -1.33 -7.05
CA LEU A 453 -9.97 -2.70 -7.08
C LEU A 453 -9.04 -3.49 -8.01
N THR A 454 -8.76 -4.74 -7.67
CA THR A 454 -7.86 -5.59 -8.46
C THR A 454 -8.49 -6.94 -8.68
N ALA A 455 -8.05 -7.63 -9.72
CA ALA A 455 -8.57 -8.94 -10.08
C ALA A 455 -8.45 -9.90 -8.90
N HIS A 456 -9.45 -10.75 -8.76
CA HIS A 456 -9.53 -11.77 -7.72
C HIS A 456 -9.53 -11.23 -6.27
N SER A 457 -9.47 -9.92 -6.04
CA SER A 457 -9.30 -9.35 -4.71
C SER A 457 -10.58 -8.73 -4.17
N TRP A 458 -10.61 -8.51 -2.86
CA TRP A 458 -11.61 -7.75 -2.17
C TRP A 458 -11.12 -6.33 -1.89
N ALA A 459 -11.98 -5.34 -2.09
CA ALA A 459 -11.72 -3.96 -1.68
C ALA A 459 -12.83 -3.45 -0.74
N TRP A 460 -12.48 -2.73 0.31
CA TRP A 460 -13.44 -2.21 1.27
C TRP A 460 -13.13 -0.76 1.66
N GLY A 461 -14.10 0.14 1.52
CA GLY A 461 -13.96 1.54 1.91
C GLY A 461 -14.95 2.48 1.22
N ASN A 462 -14.74 3.79 1.40
CA ASN A 462 -15.61 4.83 0.84
C ASN A 462 -15.37 5.12 -0.64
N GLU A 463 -14.20 4.76 -1.17
CA GLU A 463 -13.73 5.20 -2.49
C GLU A 463 -13.23 4.01 -3.33
N VAL A 464 -13.75 2.79 -3.12
CA VAL A 464 -13.16 1.56 -3.69
C VAL A 464 -13.03 1.56 -5.22
N LEU A 465 -13.94 2.27 -5.90
CA LEU A 465 -13.97 2.39 -7.36
C LEU A 465 -13.37 3.69 -7.88
N LYS A 466 -12.73 4.51 -7.03
CA LYS A 466 -12.21 5.83 -7.44
C LYS A 466 -11.26 5.73 -8.61
N PHE A 467 -10.21 4.91 -8.50
CA PHE A 467 -9.23 4.72 -9.58
C PHE A 467 -9.68 3.72 -10.64
N GLN A 468 -10.88 3.16 -10.49
CA GLN A 468 -11.49 2.26 -11.46
C GLN A 468 -12.35 3.00 -12.49
N ARG A 469 -12.65 4.29 -12.27
CA ARG A 469 -13.38 5.11 -13.24
C ARG A 469 -12.63 5.17 -14.56
N LEU A 470 -13.34 5.03 -15.68
CA LEU A 470 -12.76 4.94 -17.03
C LEU A 470 -11.89 6.15 -17.40
N GLU A 471 -12.10 7.32 -16.79
CA GLU A 471 -11.23 8.51 -16.97
C GLU A 471 -9.77 8.30 -16.50
N HIS A 472 -9.50 7.23 -15.75
CA HIS A 472 -8.15 6.83 -15.35
C HIS A 472 -7.53 5.77 -16.27
N TRP A 473 -8.23 5.34 -17.31
CA TRP A 473 -7.80 4.27 -18.19
C TRP A 473 -7.89 4.66 -19.67
N THR A 474 -6.99 4.13 -20.48
CA THR A 474 -7.03 4.23 -21.94
C THR A 474 -6.91 2.85 -22.55
N GLU A 475 -7.52 2.64 -23.71
CA GLU A 475 -7.39 1.38 -24.45
C GLU A 475 -6.00 1.29 -25.07
N CYS A 476 -5.43 0.08 -25.07
CA CYS A 476 -4.22 -0.15 -25.86
C CYS A 476 -4.60 -0.04 -27.34
N ALA A 477 -3.86 0.76 -28.12
CA ALA A 477 -4.08 0.79 -29.56
C ALA A 477 -3.84 -0.61 -30.15
N ASN A 478 -4.84 -1.17 -30.83
CA ASN A 478 -4.70 -2.41 -31.57
C ASN A 478 -3.67 -2.18 -32.69
N THR A 479 -2.45 -2.69 -32.52
CA THR A 479 -1.38 -2.61 -33.53
C THR A 479 -1.64 -3.47 -34.78
N ASN A 480 -2.84 -4.07 -34.90
CA ASN A 480 -3.21 -4.98 -35.99
C ASN A 480 -4.19 -4.38 -37.02
N GLN A 481 -4.38 -3.06 -37.07
CA GLN A 481 -5.31 -2.44 -38.05
C GLN A 481 -4.68 -1.44 -39.05
N GLU A 482 -3.34 -1.27 -39.07
CA GLU A 482 -2.66 -0.42 -40.06
C GLU A 482 -1.84 -1.18 -41.12
N ALA A 483 -1.97 -2.50 -41.20
CA ALA A 483 -1.34 -3.32 -42.24
C ALA A 483 -2.38 -3.93 -43.20
N GLY A 484 -3.25 -3.10 -43.77
CA GLY A 484 -4.27 -3.60 -44.70
C GLY A 484 -5.12 -2.50 -45.31
N ASN A 485 -4.53 -1.73 -46.23
CA ASN A 485 -5.13 -1.31 -47.51
C ASN A 485 -4.30 -0.18 -48.11
N ILE A 486 -3.26 -0.56 -48.84
CA ILE A 486 -2.82 0.18 -50.02
C ILE A 486 -3.07 -0.78 -51.19
N GLU A 487 -4.18 -0.56 -51.89
CA GLU A 487 -4.32 -0.92 -53.30
C GLU A 487 -4.62 0.35 -54.09
#